data_AF-A0A6F9CP53-F1
#
_entry.id   AF-A0A6F9CP53-F1
#
_cell.length_a   1.000
_cell.length_b   1.000
_cell.length_c   1.000
_cell.angle_alpha   90.00
_cell.angle_beta   90.00
_cell.angle_gamma   90.00
#
_symmetry.space_group_name_H-M   'P 1'
#
loop_
_entity.id
_entity.type
_entity.pdbx_description
1 polymer ?
#
loop_
_entity_poly.entity_id
_entity_poly.type
_entity_poly.pdbx_seq_one_letter_code
_entity_poly.pdbx_strand_id
1 'polypeptide(L)'
;MLVHEVTTFRDQQFVEEFQKPVEEMSSFTQHQVPSTPPHLSKTLCFTSKKEACLQEISRGLQVYQVLLQHVKAEYPQSTLLPSVTHQTTVLIGLVKDQMKAAEVVEDLSASERERVLGEVTTGTEWERKTSVHTILRELRNFLVDTKRALCGMGKRGKGFQ
;
A
#
# COMPACT_ATOMS: atom_id res chain seq x y z
N MET A 1 2.00 12.32 -6.80
CA MET A 1 1.79 12.87 -5.45
C MET A 1 1.93 11.76 -4.42
N LEU A 2 0.96 10.85 -4.27
CA LEU A 2 0.99 9.79 -3.24
C LEU A 2 2.28 8.93 -3.19
N VAL A 3 2.78 8.41 -4.33
CA VAL A 3 4.05 7.64 -4.36
C VAL A 3 5.23 8.43 -3.78
N HIS A 4 5.29 9.74 -4.06
CA HIS A 4 6.36 10.60 -3.57
C HIS A 4 6.23 10.79 -2.06
N GLU A 5 5.03 11.11 -1.56
CA GLU A 5 4.78 11.28 -0.12
C GLU A 5 5.12 10.01 0.68
N VAL A 6 4.71 8.83 0.20
CA VAL A 6 5.07 7.57 0.86
C VAL A 6 6.58 7.33 0.82
N THR A 7 7.25 7.69 -0.28
CA THR A 7 8.72 7.57 -0.38
C THR A 7 9.40 8.51 0.63
N THR A 8 9.01 9.78 0.67
CA THR A 8 9.54 10.75 1.63
C THR A 8 9.31 10.30 3.07
N PHE A 9 8.11 9.79 3.38
CA PHE A 9 7.81 9.34 4.74
C PHE A 9 8.62 8.10 5.13
N ARG A 10 8.74 7.11 4.23
CA ARG A 10 9.60 5.94 4.44
C ARG A 10 11.05 6.35 4.72
N ASP A 11 11.55 7.32 3.96
CA ASP A 11 12.95 7.75 4.04
C ASP A 11 13.22 8.50 5.35
N GLN A 12 12.34 9.42 5.72
CA GLN A 12 12.40 10.11 7.02
C GLN A 12 12.32 9.12 8.18
N GLN A 13 11.32 8.24 8.17
CA GLN A 13 11.12 7.23 9.20
C GLN A 13 12.36 6.36 9.39
N PHE A 14 12.98 5.91 8.30
CA PHE A 14 14.15 5.04 8.39
C PHE A 14 15.37 5.75 8.99
N VAL A 15 15.64 6.98 8.55
CA VAL A 15 16.77 7.76 9.04
C VAL A 15 16.60 8.08 10.53
N GLU A 16 15.40 8.49 10.93
CA GLU A 16 15.09 8.85 12.32
C GLU A 16 15.17 7.64 13.27
N GLU A 17 14.57 6.52 12.88
CA GLU A 17 14.43 5.34 13.75
C GLU A 17 15.69 4.49 13.80
N PHE A 18 16.34 4.26 12.64
CA PHE A 18 17.47 3.34 12.55
C PHE A 18 18.83 4.06 12.54
N GLN A 19 18.83 5.39 12.50
CA GLN A 19 20.04 6.22 12.48
C GLN A 19 21.02 5.81 11.38
N LYS A 20 20.47 5.40 10.24
CA LYS A 20 21.20 4.91 9.08
C LYS A 20 20.87 5.72 7.83
N PRO A 21 21.84 5.89 6.93
CA PRO A 21 21.59 6.55 5.66
C PRO A 21 20.66 5.68 4.79
N VAL A 22 19.87 6.31 3.91
CA VAL A 22 18.83 5.65 3.09
C VAL A 22 19.42 4.54 2.20
N GLU A 23 20.68 4.68 1.81
CA GLU A 23 21.44 3.71 1.00
C GLU A 23 21.56 2.35 1.70
N GLU A 24 21.50 2.31 3.04
CA GLU A 24 21.57 1.09 3.85
C GLU A 24 20.20 0.39 4.03
N MET A 25 19.10 0.96 3.54
CA MET A 25 17.76 0.35 3.64
C MET A 25 17.67 -1.07 3.08
N SER A 26 18.52 -1.42 2.12
CA SER A 26 18.56 -2.75 1.51
C SER A 26 18.83 -3.85 2.54
N SER A 27 19.48 -3.54 3.66
CA SER A 27 19.70 -4.48 4.77
C SER A 27 18.41 -4.89 5.51
N PHE A 28 17.31 -4.16 5.32
CA PHE A 28 16.01 -4.42 5.96
C PHE A 28 15.01 -5.15 5.07
N THR A 29 15.40 -5.56 3.86
CA THR A 29 14.48 -6.24 2.90
C THR A 29 14.00 -7.61 3.36
N GLN A 30 14.70 -8.23 4.32
CA GLN A 30 14.32 -9.54 4.88
C GLN A 30 13.06 -9.48 5.76
N HIS A 31 12.75 -8.31 6.34
CA HIS A 31 11.55 -8.15 7.17
C HIS A 31 10.30 -8.07 6.30
N GLN A 32 9.28 -8.81 6.72
CA GLN A 32 8.01 -8.96 6.02
C GLN A 32 6.85 -8.79 7.01
N VAL A 33 5.77 -8.20 6.52
CA VAL A 33 4.47 -8.19 7.20
C VAL A 33 3.56 -9.13 6.41
N PRO A 34 3.09 -10.26 6.98
CA PRO A 34 2.40 -11.30 6.21
C PRO A 34 1.20 -10.81 5.41
N SER A 35 0.40 -9.92 5.98
CA SER A 35 -0.78 -9.34 5.32
C SER A 35 -0.46 -8.32 4.23
N THR A 36 0.80 -7.95 3.98
CA THR A 36 1.10 -6.99 2.90
C THR A 36 0.71 -7.56 1.54
N PRO A 37 -0.12 -6.85 0.76
CA PRO A 37 -0.47 -7.27 -0.59
C PRO A 37 0.80 -7.47 -1.44
N PRO A 38 0.88 -8.56 -2.22
CA PRO A 38 2.04 -8.78 -3.07
C PRO A 38 2.15 -7.67 -4.11
N HIS A 39 3.38 -7.46 -4.60
CA HIS A 39 3.62 -6.65 -5.79
C HIS A 39 2.70 -7.09 -6.93
N LEU A 40 1.93 -6.17 -7.51
CA LEU A 40 1.04 -6.48 -8.63
C LEU A 40 1.82 -6.98 -9.86
N SER A 41 3.11 -6.65 -9.98
CA SER A 41 3.98 -7.20 -11.03
C SER A 41 4.20 -8.71 -10.90
N LYS A 42 3.94 -9.29 -9.71
CA LYS A 42 3.95 -10.72 -9.45
C LYS A 42 2.56 -11.35 -9.51
N THR A 43 1.51 -10.56 -9.72
CA THR A 43 0.14 -11.06 -9.87
C THR A 43 -0.26 -11.06 -11.34
N LEU A 44 -1.43 -11.63 -11.63
CA LEU A 44 -1.95 -11.64 -12.98
C LEU A 44 -2.44 -10.27 -13.44
N CYS A 45 -2.43 -9.21 -12.61
CA CYS A 45 -2.93 -7.87 -12.92
C CYS A 45 -2.50 -7.34 -14.31
N PHE A 46 -1.25 -7.59 -14.70
CA PHE A 46 -0.70 -7.12 -15.99
C PHE A 46 -1.12 -7.96 -17.20
N THR A 47 -1.52 -9.21 -16.96
CA THR A 47 -1.91 -10.22 -17.97
C THR A 47 -3.41 -10.55 -17.95
N SER A 48 -4.13 -10.16 -16.90
CA SER A 48 -5.53 -10.47 -16.66
C SER A 48 -6.47 -9.43 -17.29
N LYS A 49 -7.78 -9.70 -17.18
CA LYS A 49 -8.81 -8.74 -17.58
C LYS A 49 -8.75 -7.52 -16.67
N LYS A 50 -9.02 -6.34 -17.24
CA LYS A 50 -9.04 -5.04 -16.55
C LYS A 50 -9.71 -5.12 -15.18
N GLU A 51 -10.88 -5.77 -15.11
CA GLU A 51 -11.65 -5.86 -13.87
C GLU A 51 -10.92 -6.59 -12.74
N ALA A 52 -10.36 -7.77 -13.01
CA ALA A 52 -9.67 -8.56 -11.99
C ALA A 52 -8.48 -7.76 -11.40
N CYS A 53 -7.78 -7.01 -12.26
CA CYS A 53 -6.70 -6.13 -11.82
C CYS A 53 -7.22 -4.95 -10.96
N LEU A 54 -8.36 -4.33 -11.32
CA LEU A 54 -8.98 -3.30 -10.47
C LEU A 54 -9.45 -3.86 -9.12
N GLN A 55 -9.99 -5.08 -9.09
CA GLN A 55 -10.36 -5.78 -7.86
C GLN A 55 -9.15 -6.02 -6.96
N GLU A 56 -8.05 -6.53 -7.52
CA GLU A 56 -6.78 -6.73 -6.81
C GLU A 56 -6.23 -5.41 -6.25
N ILE A 57 -6.23 -4.34 -7.05
CA ILE A 57 -5.78 -3.01 -6.62
C ILE A 57 -6.65 -2.49 -5.46
N SER A 58 -7.98 -2.51 -5.61
CA SER A 58 -8.91 -2.01 -4.59
C SER A 58 -8.73 -2.77 -3.27
N ARG A 59 -8.68 -4.12 -3.33
CA ARG A 59 -8.49 -4.96 -2.15
C ARG A 59 -7.15 -4.70 -1.47
N GLY A 60 -6.08 -4.59 -2.24
CA GLY A 60 -4.75 -4.30 -1.70
C GLY A 60 -4.69 -2.93 -1.01
N LEU A 61 -5.28 -1.90 -1.61
CA LEU A 61 -5.33 -0.56 -1.00
C LEU A 61 -6.14 -0.54 0.30
N GLN A 62 -7.25 -1.30 0.38
CA GLN A 62 -8.01 -1.46 1.64
C GLN A 62 -7.14 -2.07 2.75
N VAL A 63 -6.32 -3.07 2.43
CA VAL A 63 -5.39 -3.67 3.40
C VAL A 63 -4.36 -2.64 3.87
N TYR A 64 -3.77 -1.86 2.96
CA TYR A 64 -2.86 -0.78 3.34
C TYR A 64 -3.53 0.30 4.19
N GLN A 65 -4.81 0.61 3.96
CA GLN A 65 -5.55 1.55 4.80
C GLN A 65 -5.63 1.07 6.27
N VAL A 66 -5.76 -0.24 6.48
CA VAL A 66 -5.71 -0.84 7.83
C VAL A 66 -4.30 -0.79 8.40
N LEU A 67 -3.28 -1.18 7.62
CA LEU A 67 -1.88 -1.15 8.06
C LEU A 67 -1.40 0.26 8.40
N LEU A 68 -1.91 1.30 7.73
CA LEU A 68 -1.62 2.70 8.05
C LEU A 68 -2.14 3.13 9.43
N GLN A 69 -3.07 2.40 10.04
CA GLN A 69 -3.48 2.63 11.43
C GLN A 69 -2.36 2.30 12.42
N HIS A 70 -1.59 1.23 12.15
CA HIS A 70 -0.39 0.91 12.91
C HIS A 70 0.67 2.01 12.76
N VAL A 71 0.89 2.47 11.52
CA VAL A 71 1.80 3.59 11.26
C VAL A 71 1.38 4.85 12.02
N LYS A 72 0.06 5.11 12.14
CA LYS A 72 -0.48 6.22 12.94
C LYS A 72 -0.20 6.07 14.44
N ALA A 73 -0.32 4.85 14.97
CA ALA A 73 -0.06 4.59 16.37
C ALA A 73 1.42 4.79 16.72
N GLU A 74 2.32 4.35 15.83
CA GLU A 74 3.77 4.45 16.03
C GLU A 74 4.36 5.83 15.70
N TYR A 75 3.71 6.60 14.81
CA TYR A 75 4.14 7.94 14.35
C TYR A 75 2.97 8.95 14.37
N PRO A 76 2.37 9.23 15.54
CA PRO A 76 1.17 10.07 15.64
C PRO A 76 1.42 11.53 15.26
N GLN A 77 2.67 11.99 15.32
CA GLN A 77 3.08 13.35 14.98
C GLN A 77 3.54 13.51 13.52
N SER A 78 3.43 12.45 12.70
CA SER A 78 3.81 12.53 11.28
C SER A 78 2.95 13.54 10.54
N THR A 79 3.60 14.51 9.89
CA THR A 79 2.92 15.51 9.04
C THR A 79 2.53 14.95 7.67
N LEU A 80 3.16 13.86 7.23
CA LEU A 80 2.90 13.21 5.94
C LEU A 80 1.76 12.20 6.00
N LEU A 81 1.61 11.52 7.15
CA LEU A 81 0.63 10.43 7.29
C LEU A 81 -0.83 10.84 7.02
N PRO A 82 -1.32 12.02 7.45
CA PRO A 82 -2.67 12.46 7.11
C PRO A 82 -2.91 12.52 5.59
N SER A 83 -1.94 13.06 4.83
CA SER A 83 -2.02 13.13 3.36
C SER A 83 -1.99 11.72 2.76
N VAL A 84 -1.04 10.88 3.17
CA VAL A 84 -0.92 9.49 2.69
C VAL A 84 -2.22 8.72 2.90
N THR A 85 -2.82 8.83 4.10
CA THR A 85 -4.08 8.14 4.44
C THR A 85 -5.25 8.66 3.60
N HIS A 86 -5.37 9.98 3.47
CA HIS A 86 -6.43 10.60 2.68
C HIS A 86 -6.32 10.22 1.20
N GLN A 87 -5.14 10.37 0.60
CA GLN A 87 -4.88 10.06 -0.80
C GLN A 87 -5.05 8.57 -1.10
N THR A 88 -4.70 7.68 -0.17
CA THR A 88 -4.99 6.23 -0.30
C THR A 88 -6.49 5.97 -0.35
N THR A 89 -7.27 6.65 0.50
CA THR A 89 -8.74 6.56 0.51
C THR A 89 -9.35 7.08 -0.79
N VAL A 90 -8.89 8.22 -1.29
CA VAL A 90 -9.30 8.78 -2.59
C VAL A 90 -8.99 7.80 -3.72
N LEU A 91 -7.80 7.19 -3.73
CA LEU A 91 -7.42 6.22 -4.75
C LEU A 91 -8.30 4.97 -4.75
N ILE A 92 -8.70 4.47 -3.57
CA ILE A 92 -9.67 3.36 -3.46
C ILE A 92 -10.99 3.74 -4.17
N GLY A 93 -11.52 4.93 -3.89
CA GLY A 93 -12.73 5.43 -4.54
C GLY A 93 -12.58 5.49 -6.07
N LEU A 94 -11.50 6.11 -6.55
CA LEU A 94 -11.23 6.23 -7.99
C LEU A 94 -11.05 4.88 -8.70
N VAL A 95 -10.52 3.87 -8.00
CA VAL A 95 -10.41 2.51 -8.54
C VAL A 95 -11.79 1.87 -8.60
N LYS A 96 -12.58 1.96 -7.52
CA LYS A 96 -13.96 1.44 -7.47
C LYS A 96 -14.87 2.08 -8.52
N ASP A 97 -14.73 3.37 -8.80
CA ASP A 97 -15.50 4.07 -9.82
C ASP A 97 -15.21 3.58 -11.25
N GLN A 98 -14.06 2.92 -11.47
CA GLN A 98 -13.72 2.32 -12.77
C GLN A 98 -14.23 0.87 -12.92
N MET A 99 -14.72 0.28 -11.83
CA MET A 99 -15.24 -1.09 -11.80
C MET A 99 -16.68 -1.12 -12.27
N LYS A 100 -17.14 -2.28 -12.75
CA LYS A 100 -18.58 -2.45 -13.00
C LYS A 100 -19.30 -2.58 -11.67
N ALA A 101 -20.52 -2.05 -11.58
CA ALA A 101 -21.32 -2.10 -10.35
C ALA A 101 -21.46 -3.52 -9.77
N ALA A 102 -21.61 -4.54 -10.63
CA ALA A 102 -21.72 -5.94 -10.22
C ALA A 102 -20.40 -6.57 -9.74
N GLU A 103 -19.26 -5.89 -9.93
CA GLU A 103 -17.90 -6.40 -9.70
C GLU A 103 -17.15 -5.57 -8.64
N VAL A 104 -17.76 -4.52 -8.06
CA VAL A 104 -17.20 -3.69 -7.01
C VAL A 104 -16.83 -4.54 -5.79
N VAL A 105 -15.59 -4.41 -5.33
CA VAL A 105 -15.10 -5.15 -4.15
C VAL A 105 -15.71 -4.57 -2.87
N GLU A 106 -16.30 -5.45 -2.06
CA GLU A 106 -16.75 -5.14 -0.71
C GLU A 106 -15.59 -4.71 0.19
N ASP A 107 -15.87 -3.88 1.18
CA ASP A 107 -14.85 -3.49 2.13
C ASP A 107 -14.42 -4.66 3.01
N LEU A 108 -13.17 -4.60 3.50
CA LEU A 108 -12.66 -5.57 4.48
C LEU A 108 -13.64 -5.69 5.65
N SER A 109 -14.00 -6.92 6.01
CA SER A 109 -14.82 -7.21 7.18
C SER A 109 -14.08 -6.84 8.47
N ALA A 110 -14.82 -6.66 9.57
CA ALA A 110 -14.21 -6.28 10.86
C ALA A 110 -13.15 -7.29 11.33
N SER A 111 -13.41 -8.59 11.20
CA SER A 111 -12.48 -9.66 11.58
C SER A 111 -11.22 -9.68 10.70
N GLU A 112 -11.34 -9.37 9.41
CA GLU A 112 -10.16 -9.25 8.54
C GLU A 112 -9.31 -8.04 8.92
N ARG A 113 -9.92 -6.90 9.23
CA ARG A 113 -9.19 -5.70 9.69
C ARG A 113 -8.45 -5.98 10.99
N GLU A 114 -9.11 -6.63 11.94
CA GLU A 114 -8.52 -7.01 13.23
C GLU A 114 -7.33 -7.95 13.05
N ARG A 115 -7.46 -8.98 12.21
CA ARG A 115 -6.35 -9.89 11.88
C ARG A 115 -5.15 -9.15 11.28
N VAL A 116 -5.38 -8.32 10.26
CA VAL A 116 -4.33 -7.54 9.59
C VAL A 116 -3.62 -6.62 10.57
N LEU A 117 -4.36 -5.95 11.46
CA LEU A 117 -3.78 -5.02 12.44
C LEU A 117 -3.04 -5.76 13.57
N GLY A 118 -3.54 -6.92 14.00
CA GLY A 118 -2.91 -7.75 15.04
C GLY A 118 -1.51 -8.23 14.67
N GLU A 119 -1.23 -8.45 13.38
CA GLU A 119 0.07 -8.89 12.88
C GLU A 119 1.20 -7.86 13.08
N VAL A 120 0.87 -6.58 13.21
CA VAL A 120 1.86 -5.48 13.25
C VAL A 120 1.89 -4.74 14.57
N THR A 121 0.81 -4.84 15.36
CA THR A 121 0.67 -4.19 16.67
C THR A 121 1.23 -5.02 17.82
N THR A 122 1.54 -6.30 17.58
CA THR A 122 2.15 -7.20 18.57
C THR A 122 3.67 -7.25 18.40
N GLY A 123 4.40 -7.58 19.48
CA GLY A 123 5.86 -7.70 19.46
C GLY A 123 6.58 -6.56 20.19
N THR A 124 7.91 -6.63 20.12
CA THR A 124 8.84 -5.64 20.67
C THR A 124 8.72 -4.30 19.94
N GLU A 125 9.19 -3.22 20.58
CA GLU A 125 9.25 -1.90 19.94
C GLU A 125 10.01 -1.95 18.62
N TRP A 126 11.16 -2.62 18.59
CA TRP A 126 11.95 -2.81 17.37
C TRP A 126 11.15 -3.48 16.25
N GLU A 127 10.41 -4.55 16.55
CA GLU A 127 9.57 -5.24 15.56
C GLU A 127 8.45 -4.35 15.03
N ARG A 128 7.77 -3.61 15.92
CA ARG A 128 6.70 -2.67 15.52
C ARG A 128 7.21 -1.51 14.68
N LYS A 129 8.41 -1.00 14.96
CA LYS A 129 9.05 0.06 14.17
C LYS A 129 9.55 -0.45 12.82
N THR A 130 10.09 -1.67 12.81
CA THR A 130 10.50 -2.36 11.58
C THR A 130 9.30 -2.71 10.69
N SER A 131 8.16 -3.03 11.29
CA SER A 131 6.92 -3.26 10.54
C SER A 131 6.42 -1.98 9.88
N VAL A 132 6.53 -0.81 10.51
CA VAL A 132 6.24 0.48 9.87
C VAL A 132 7.09 0.70 8.62
N HIS A 133 8.41 0.50 8.73
CA HIS A 133 9.31 0.62 7.59
C HIS A 133 8.89 -0.31 6.44
N THR A 134 8.58 -1.56 6.78
CA THR A 134 8.12 -2.59 5.84
C THR A 134 6.82 -2.17 5.15
N ILE A 135 5.82 -1.71 5.91
CA ILE A 135 4.53 -1.24 5.38
C ILE A 135 4.73 -0.10 4.38
N LEU A 136 5.53 0.91 4.73
CA LEU A 136 5.78 2.06 3.85
C LEU A 136 6.53 1.66 2.57
N ARG A 137 7.52 0.75 2.68
CA ARG A 137 8.26 0.19 1.55
C ARG A 137 7.33 -0.57 0.59
N GLU A 138 6.53 -1.49 1.11
CA GLU A 138 5.64 -2.31 0.29
C GLU A 138 4.50 -1.47 -0.30
N LEU A 139 3.93 -0.52 0.45
CA LEU A 139 2.93 0.42 -0.07
C LEU A 139 3.49 1.23 -1.24
N ARG A 140 4.71 1.77 -1.11
CA ARG A 140 5.37 2.52 -2.18
C ARG A 140 5.51 1.67 -3.44
N ASN A 141 5.91 0.41 -3.30
CA ASN A 141 6.06 -0.51 -4.42
C ASN A 141 4.70 -0.86 -5.06
N PHE A 142 3.71 -1.17 -4.24
CA PHE A 142 2.35 -1.46 -4.68
C PHE A 142 1.74 -0.28 -5.45
N LEU A 143 1.95 0.95 -4.99
CA LEU A 143 1.47 2.16 -5.67
C LEU A 143 2.19 2.42 -7.01
N VAL A 144 3.48 2.11 -7.11
CA VAL A 144 4.21 2.20 -8.38
C VAL A 144 3.64 1.20 -9.39
N ASP A 145 3.40 -0.04 -8.96
CA ASP A 145 2.81 -1.05 -9.83
C ASP A 145 1.36 -0.71 -10.19
N THR A 146 0.58 -0.18 -9.24
CA THR A 146 -0.79 0.32 -9.47
C THR A 146 -0.81 1.40 -10.55
N LYS A 147 0.08 2.40 -10.44
CA LYS A 147 0.22 3.45 -11.45
C LYS A 147 0.53 2.86 -12.82
N ARG A 148 1.47 1.91 -12.90
CA ARG A 148 1.83 1.24 -14.16
C ARG A 148 0.65 0.48 -14.76
N ALA A 149 -0.08 -0.28 -13.94
CA ALA A 149 -1.24 -1.06 -14.35
C ALA A 149 -2.35 -0.15 -14.90
N LEU A 150 -2.74 0.88 -14.16
CA LEU A 150 -3.77 1.84 -14.58
C LEU A 150 -3.38 2.59 -15.87
N CYS A 151 -2.12 3.05 -15.99
CA CYS A 151 -1.63 3.67 -17.22
C CYS A 151 -1.63 2.69 -18.41
N GLY A 152 -1.30 1.42 -18.17
CA GLY A 152 -1.34 0.37 -19.20
C GLY A 152 -2.75 0.10 -19.71
N MET A 153 -3.73 0.07 -18.82
CA MET A 153 -5.15 -0.10 -19.19
C MET A 153 -5.68 1.07 -20.02
N GLY A 154 -5.34 2.31 -19.63
CA GLY A 154 -5.78 3.51 -20.35
C GLY A 154 -5.26 3.61 -21.79
N LYS A 155 -4.08 3.02 -22.08
CA LYS A 155 -3.51 2.98 -23.43
C LYS A 155 -4.17 1.94 -24.33
N ARG A 156 -4.58 0.78 -23.79
CA ARG A 156 -5.25 -0.29 -24.56
C ARG A 156 -6.66 0.09 -25.04
N GLY A 157 -7.30 1.08 -24.41
CA GLY A 157 -8.62 1.58 -24.81
C GLY A 157 -8.63 2.58 -25.96
N LYS A 158 -7.47 3.09 -26.41
CA LYS A 158 -7.36 4.07 -27.52
C LYS A 158 -6.91 3.45 -28.86
N GLY A 159 -6.91 2.13 -28.97
CA GLY A 159 -6.36 1.39 -30.11
C GLY A 159 -7.37 0.62 -30.96
N PHE A 160 -8.65 0.99 -30.93
CA PHE A 160 -9.68 0.52 -31.87
C PHE A 160 -10.71 1.63 -32.05
N GLN A 161 -10.45 2.51 -33.02
CA GLN A 161 -11.46 3.34 -33.65
C GLN A 161 -11.15 3.41 -35.14
#